data_AF-A0AAE5ER30-F1
#
_entry.id   AF-A0AAE5ER30-F1
#
_cell.length_a   1.000
_cell.length_b   1.000
_cell.length_c   1.000
_cell.angle_alpha   90.00
_cell.angle_beta   90.00
_cell.angle_gamma   90.00
#
_symmetry.space_group_name_H-M   'P 1'
#
loop_
_entity.id
_entity.type
_entity.pdbx_description
1 polymer ?
#
loop_
_entity_poly.entity_id
_entity_poly.type
_entity_poly.pdbx_seq_one_letter_code
_entity_poly.pdbx_strand_id
1 'polypeptide(L)'
;MATARLDIRLDEEIKAKAEKASALLGLKSLTEYVVRLMDEDATQVIEQHESIVVKESVFDEFMMACDKAKAPNQALLDAAKLTNESGIK
;
A
#
# COMPACT_ATOMS: atom_id res chain seq x y z
N MET A 1 15.55 0.79 17.25
CA MET A 1 15.32 1.25 15.87
C MET A 1 15.81 2.68 15.74
N ALA A 2 16.31 3.08 14.57
CA ALA A 2 16.69 4.47 14.32
C ALA A 2 15.42 5.35 14.38
N THR A 3 15.46 6.39 15.20
CA THR A 3 14.35 7.34 15.32
C THR A 3 14.42 8.36 14.19
N ALA A 4 13.36 8.47 13.40
CA ALA A 4 13.18 9.54 12.41
C ALA A 4 12.24 10.61 12.96
N ARG A 5 12.39 11.86 12.49
CA ARG A 5 11.59 13.01 12.93
C ARG A 5 10.68 13.48 11.81
N LEU A 6 9.46 13.84 12.18
CA LEU A 6 8.48 14.50 11.31
C LEU A 6 8.12 15.85 11.90
N ASP A 7 8.36 16.93 11.16
CA ASP A 7 7.99 18.29 11.55
C ASP A 7 6.71 18.70 10.81
N ILE A 8 5.66 19.01 11.56
CA ILE A 8 4.32 19.32 11.03
C ILE A 8 3.89 20.72 11.47
N ARG A 9 3.27 21.47 10.57
CA ARG A 9 2.50 22.68 10.90
C ARG A 9 1.02 22.33 10.89
N LEU A 10 0.32 22.69 11.95
CA LEU A 10 -1.10 22.42 12.13
C LEU A 10 -1.81 23.73 12.45
N ASP A 11 -3.01 23.88 11.92
CA ASP A 11 -3.92 24.91 12.40
C ASP A 11 -4.35 24.61 13.83
N GLU A 12 -4.63 25.67 14.60
CA GLU A 12 -4.95 25.56 16.02
C GLU A 12 -6.19 24.68 16.27
N GLU A 13 -7.20 24.79 15.40
CA GLU A 13 -8.42 23.97 15.49
C GLU A 13 -8.12 22.47 15.29
N ILE A 14 -7.25 22.13 14.33
CA ILE A 14 -6.86 20.75 14.05
C ILE A 14 -6.08 20.18 15.24
N LYS A 15 -5.16 20.96 15.78
CA LYS A 15 -4.39 20.59 16.97
C LYS A 15 -5.30 20.32 18.16
N ALA A 16 -6.24 21.22 18.47
CA ALA A 16 -7.18 21.07 19.58
C ALA A 16 -8.06 19.82 19.43
N LYS A 17 -8.54 19.52 18.22
CA LYS A 17 -9.30 18.29 17.94
C LYS A 17 -8.48 17.03 18.19
N ALA A 18 -7.23 17.01 17.72
CA ALA A 18 -6.33 15.86 17.88
C ALA A 18 -5.92 15.65 19.36
N GLU A 19 -5.68 16.73 20.12
CA GLU A 19 -5.41 16.66 21.55
C GLU A 19 -6.61 16.11 22.33
N LYS A 20 -7.83 16.58 22.01
CA LYS A 20 -9.06 16.05 22.60
C LYS A 20 -9.23 14.56 22.29
N ALA A 21 -9.01 14.13 21.04
CA ALA A 21 -9.08 12.72 20.66
C ALA A 21 -8.04 11.88 21.41
N SER A 22 -6.79 12.34 21.48
CA SER A 22 -5.73 11.70 22.26
C SER A 22 -6.12 11.50 23.73
N ALA A 23 -6.68 12.53 24.36
CA ALA A 23 -7.11 12.47 25.76
C ALA A 23 -8.28 11.48 25.97
N LEU A 24 -9.27 11.49 25.07
CA LEU A 24 -10.41 10.58 25.14
C LEU A 24 -10.01 9.11 24.95
N LEU A 25 -8.96 8.85 24.16
CA LEU A 25 -8.42 7.51 23.93
C LEU A 25 -7.42 7.06 25.00
N GLY A 26 -7.15 7.90 26.01
CA GLY A 26 -6.22 7.59 27.11
C GLY A 26 -4.75 7.51 26.68
N LEU A 27 -4.39 8.16 25.57
CA LEU A 27 -3.02 8.18 25.05
C LEU A 27 -2.17 9.20 25.81
N LYS A 28 -0.87 8.92 25.90
CA LYS A 28 0.05 9.70 26.73
C LYS A 28 0.42 11.03 26.10
N SER A 29 0.30 11.16 24.78
CA SER A 29 0.65 12.39 24.06
C SER A 29 -0.02 12.48 22.69
N LEU A 30 -0.11 13.72 22.19
CA LEU A 30 -0.52 13.99 20.80
C LEU A 30 0.38 13.27 19.79
N THR A 31 1.68 13.15 20.07
CA THR A 31 2.61 12.41 19.21
C THR A 31 2.25 10.95 19.09
N GLU A 32 1.90 10.29 20.20
CA GLU A 32 1.47 8.89 20.19
C GLU A 32 0.19 8.70 19.36
N TYR A 33 -0.77 9.63 19.50
CA TYR A 33 -1.99 9.62 18.67
C TYR A 33 -1.70 9.77 17.18
N VAL A 34 -0.87 10.75 16.80
CA VAL A 34 -0.55 11.02 15.39
C VAL A 34 0.26 9.87 14.77
N VAL A 35 1.25 9.33 15.49
CA VAL A 35 2.06 8.20 15.00
C VAL A 35 1.17 6.98 14.77
N ARG A 36 0.25 6.67 15.70
CA ARG A 36 -0.66 5.54 15.54
C ARG A 36 -1.60 5.73 14.36
N LEU A 37 -2.19 6.92 14.22
CA LEU A 37 -3.08 7.24 13.10
C LEU A 37 -2.35 7.12 11.75
N MET A 38 -1.11 7.62 11.68
CA MET A 38 -0.29 7.52 10.47
C MET A 38 0.06 6.07 10.12
N ASP A 39 0.37 5.23 11.11
CA ASP A 39 0.70 3.82 10.90
C ASP A 39 -0.52 3.03 10.40
N GLU A 40 -1.68 3.24 11.03
CA GLU A 40 -2.96 2.63 10.64
C GLU A 40 -3.37 3.05 9.21
N ASP A 41 -3.36 4.35 8.92
CA ASP A 41 -3.73 4.88 7.60
C ASP A 41 -2.75 4.44 6.51
N ALA A 42 -1.44 4.55 6.76
CA ALA A 42 -0.43 4.12 5.79
C ALA A 42 -0.54 2.62 5.48
N THR A 43 -0.76 1.78 6.49
CA THR A 43 -0.98 0.35 6.30
C THR A 43 -2.19 0.09 5.41
N GLN A 44 -3.31 0.77 5.67
CA GLN A 44 -4.53 0.63 4.89
C GLN A 44 -4.34 1.10 3.44
N VAL A 45 -3.68 2.24 3.22
CA VAL A 45 -3.41 2.78 1.89
C VAL A 45 -2.50 1.84 1.09
N ILE A 46 -1.45 1.30 1.71
CA ILE A 46 -0.56 0.32 1.07
C ILE A 46 -1.36 -0.92 0.68
N GLU A 47 -2.15 -1.49 1.61
CA GLU A 47 -2.95 -2.67 1.35
C GLU A 47 -3.92 -2.46 0.18
N GLN A 48 -4.57 -1.29 0.08
CA GLN A 48 -5.48 -0.95 -1.01
C GLN A 48 -4.82 -0.92 -2.39
N HIS A 49 -3.53 -0.56 -2.47
CA HIS A 49 -2.81 -0.43 -3.74
C HIS A 49 -2.00 -1.67 -4.11
N GLU A 50 -1.55 -2.44 -3.11
CA GLU A 50 -0.74 -3.64 -3.33
C GLU A 50 -1.56 -4.93 -3.32
N SER A 51 -2.80 -4.88 -2.84
CA SER A 51 -3.70 -6.05 -2.84
C SER A 51 -4.76 -5.95 -3.93
N ILE A 52 -4.99 -7.06 -4.62
CA ILE A 52 -6.09 -7.20 -5.56
C ILE A 52 -7.13 -8.13 -4.93
N VAL A 53 -8.24 -7.56 -4.46
CA VAL A 53 -9.38 -8.33 -3.98
C VAL A 53 -10.30 -8.64 -5.16
N VAL A 54 -10.46 -9.92 -5.49
CA VAL A 54 -11.32 -10.38 -6.58
C VAL A 54 -12.49 -11.21 -6.06
N LYS A 55 -13.53 -11.37 -6.89
CA LYS A 55 -14.61 -12.32 -6.60
C LYS A 55 -14.07 -13.75 -6.66
N GLU A 56 -14.69 -14.66 -5.91
CA GLU A 56 -14.33 -16.08 -5.87
C GLU A 56 -14.22 -16.71 -7.28
N SER A 57 -15.19 -16.43 -8.17
CA SER A 57 -15.15 -16.94 -9.54
C SER A 57 -13.93 -16.47 -10.34
N VAL A 58 -13.48 -15.23 -10.12
CA VAL A 58 -12.30 -14.67 -10.79
C VAL A 58 -11.03 -15.26 -10.19
N PHE A 59 -11.02 -15.55 -8.89
CA PHE A 59 -9.94 -16.27 -8.24
C PHE A 59 -9.79 -17.68 -8.84
N ASP A 60 -10.89 -18.42 -9.00
CA ASP A 60 -10.87 -19.75 -9.62
C ASP A 60 -10.38 -19.71 -11.07
N GLU A 61 -10.85 -18.73 -11.85
CA GLU A 61 -10.37 -18.50 -13.23
C GLU A 61 -8.87 -18.21 -13.28
N PHE A 62 -8.37 -17.39 -12.36
CA PHE A 62 -6.95 -17.08 -12.23
C PHE A 62 -6.13 -18.34 -11.88
N MET A 63 -6.57 -19.11 -10.88
CA MET A 63 -5.89 -20.35 -10.48
C MET A 63 -5.86 -21.37 -11.62
N MET A 64 -6.97 -21.56 -12.33
CA MET A 64 -7.01 -22.43 -13.51
C MET A 64 -6.07 -21.94 -14.63
N ALA A 65 -5.95 -20.63 -14.82
CA ALA A 65 -5.05 -20.06 -15.83
C ALA A 65 -3.58 -20.29 -15.46
N CYS A 66 -3.22 -20.23 -14.17
CA CYS A 66 -1.90 -20.58 -13.66
C CYS A 66 -1.59 -22.07 -13.86
N ASP A 67 -2.51 -22.96 -13.48
CA ASP A 67 -2.31 -24.41 -13.56
C ASP A 67 -2.24 -24.92 -15.00
N LYS A 68 -2.97 -24.28 -15.92
CA LYS A 68 -3.04 -24.64 -17.35
C LYS A 68 -2.29 -23.64 -18.24
N ALA A 69 -1.28 -22.97 -17.69
CA ALA A 69 -0.51 -21.97 -18.41
C ALA A 69 0.05 -22.53 -19.72
N LYS A 70 -0.28 -21.88 -20.84
CA LYS A 70 0.23 -22.24 -22.17
C LYS A 70 1.53 -21.47 -22.46
N ALA A 71 2.27 -21.94 -23.46
CA ALA A 71 3.39 -21.18 -23.99
C ALA A 71 2.93 -19.77 -24.45
N PRO A 72 3.73 -18.72 -24.22
CA PRO A 72 3.45 -17.38 -24.74
C PRO A 72 3.26 -17.41 -26.26
N ASN A 73 2.39 -16.53 -26.77
CA ASN A 73 2.22 -16.38 -28.21
C ASN A 73 3.45 -15.69 -28.85
N GLN A 74 3.52 -15.74 -30.20
CA GLN A 74 4.67 -15.18 -30.93
C GLN A 74 4.88 -13.68 -30.64
N ALA A 75 3.80 -12.90 -30.50
CA ALA A 75 3.90 -11.47 -30.21
C ALA A 75 4.57 -11.19 -28.85
N LEU A 76 4.28 -11.98 -27.82
CA LEU A 76 4.94 -11.88 -26.52
C LEU A 76 6.41 -12.29 -26.58
N LEU A 77 6.74 -13.32 -27.36
CA LEU A 77 8.12 -13.77 -27.55
C LEU A 77 8.97 -12.72 -28.30
N ASP A 78 8.42 -12.13 -29.35
CA ASP A 78 9.08 -11.08 -30.14
C ASP A 78 9.31 -9.82 -29.29
N ALA A 79 8.32 -9.42 -28.49
CA ALA A 79 8.44 -8.30 -27.55
C ALA A 79 9.53 -8.56 -26.50
N ALA A 80 9.58 -9.75 -25.90
CA ALA A 80 10.62 -10.10 -24.94
C ALA A 80 12.02 -10.07 -25.57
N LYS A 81 12.17 -10.55 -26.81
CA LYS A 81 13.43 -10.47 -27.55
C LYS A 81 13.86 -9.02 -27.78
N LEU A 82 12.96 -8.17 -28.25
CA LEU A 82 13.22 -6.74 -28.45
C LEU A 82 13.66 -6.05 -27.15
N THR A 83 12.97 -6.31 -26.02
CA THR A 83 13.33 -5.72 -24.72
C THR A 83 14.72 -6.13 -24.27
N ASN A 84 15.08 -7.41 -24.39
CA ASN A 84 16.41 -7.92 -24.06
C ASN A 84 17.51 -7.28 -24.91
N GLU A 85 17.25 -7.09 -26.21
CA GLU A 85 18.17 -6.44 -27.14
C GLU A 85 18.29 -4.92 -26.88
N SER A 86 17.24 -4.29 -26.34
CA SER A 86 17.21 -2.84 -26.08
C SER A 86 17.88 -2.43 -24.76
N GLY A 87 18.28 -3.37 -23.91
CA GLY A 87 18.96 -3.10 -22.64
C GLY A 87 18.08 -2.41 -21.58
N ILE A 88 16.76 -2.33 -21.79
CA ILE A 88 15.79 -1.81 -20.83
C ILE A 88 15.54 -2.92 -19.81
N LYS A 89 16.04 -2.73 -18.57
CA LYS A 89 15.76 -3.58 -17.42
C LYS A 89 14.72 -2.94 -16.52
#